data_AF-A0A1N6NI38-F1
#
_entry.id   AF-A0A1N6NI38-F1
#
_cell.length_a   1.000
_cell.length_b   1.000
_cell.length_c   1.000
_cell.angle_alpha   90.00
_cell.angle_beta   90.00
_cell.angle_gamma   90.00
#
_symmetry.space_group_name_H-M   'P 1'
#
loop_
_entity.id
_entity.type
_entity.pdbx_description
1 polymer ?
#
loop_
_entity_poly.entity_id
_entity_poly.type
_entity_poly.pdbx_seq_one_letter_code
_entity_poly.pdbx_strand_id
1 'polypeptide(L)'
;MPLFQKTIISKYLKTQNTKEIQQKWEIFCNHFHNSTIQENIRNSKEEQYQGEFLIDLFVNILGYTKNPAANFNLTTEYKNIKDSKKADGAIIINNKVAGVIELKGTNTTDLTKIEDQAFGYKNNQKDCKYIITSNFDQILY
;
A
#
# COMPACT_ATOMS: atom_id res chain seq x y z
N MET A 1 -21.32 5.20 2.85
CA MET A 1 -21.69 4.20 3.90
C MET A 1 -20.41 3.66 4.50
N PRO A 2 -20.29 3.49 5.83
CA PRO A 2 -19.11 2.87 6.41
C PRO A 2 -18.99 1.41 5.96
N LEU A 3 -17.79 1.00 5.55
CA LEU A 3 -17.50 -0.33 4.99
C LEU A 3 -17.79 -1.48 5.97
N PHE A 4 -17.77 -1.20 7.27
CA PHE A 4 -17.98 -2.18 8.34
C PHE A 4 -18.87 -1.61 9.45
N GLN A 5 -19.63 -2.49 10.12
CA GLN A 5 -20.38 -2.13 11.31
C GLN A 5 -19.43 -1.83 12.48
N LYS A 6 -19.70 -0.76 13.24
CA LYS A 6 -18.87 -0.35 14.39
C LYS A 6 -18.63 -1.49 15.39
N THR A 7 -19.65 -2.29 15.66
CA THR A 7 -19.58 -3.43 16.58
C THR A 7 -18.58 -4.50 16.11
N ILE A 8 -18.51 -4.74 14.80
CA ILE A 8 -17.57 -5.69 14.20
C ILE A 8 -16.15 -5.14 14.33
N ILE A 9 -15.94 -3.87 14.00
CA ILE A 9 -14.64 -3.19 14.16
C ILE A 9 -14.17 -3.29 15.62
N SER A 10 -15.02 -2.92 16.59
CA SER A 10 -14.67 -2.98 18.02
C SER A 10 -14.34 -4.38 18.50
N LYS A 11 -15.02 -5.41 17.98
CA LYS A 11 -14.70 -6.81 18.31
C LYS A 11 -13.30 -7.17 17.83
N TYR A 12 -12.99 -6.91 16.56
CA TYR A 12 -11.69 -7.25 15.98
C TYR A 12 -10.54 -6.45 16.58
N LEU A 13 -10.75 -5.18 16.95
CA LEU A 13 -9.75 -4.36 17.64
C LEU A 13 -9.38 -4.95 19.01
N LYS A 14 -10.38 -5.44 19.77
CA LYS A 14 -10.16 -6.04 21.10
C LYS A 14 -9.43 -7.38 21.03
N THR A 15 -9.53 -8.11 19.93
CA THR A 15 -8.86 -9.40 19.74
C THR A 15 -7.45 -9.28 19.16
N GLN A 16 -6.99 -8.07 18.81
CA GLN A 16 -5.65 -7.89 18.28
C GLN A 16 -4.58 -8.12 19.35
N ASN A 17 -3.42 -8.61 18.91
CA ASN A 17 -2.25 -8.72 19.75
C ASN A 17 -1.65 -7.34 20.01
N THR A 18 -1.91 -6.77 21.19
CA THR A 18 -1.45 -5.43 21.55
C THR A 18 0.07 -5.29 21.54
N LYS A 19 0.80 -6.37 21.87
CA LYS A 19 2.26 -6.36 21.87
C LYS A 19 2.81 -6.28 20.45
N GLU A 20 2.24 -7.05 19.54
CA GLU A 20 2.61 -7.02 18.12
C GLU A 20 2.28 -5.66 17.49
N ILE A 21 1.09 -5.11 17.77
CA ILE A 21 0.73 -3.76 17.32
C ILE A 21 1.73 -2.73 17.83
N GLN A 22 2.09 -2.78 19.11
CA GLN A 22 3.04 -1.85 19.69
C GLN A 22 4.41 -1.94 18.99
N GLN A 23 4.90 -3.16 18.74
CA GLN A 23 6.15 -3.39 18.01
C GLN A 23 6.10 -2.83 16.59
N LYS A 24 5.01 -3.08 15.85
CA LYS A 24 4.83 -2.53 14.49
C LYS A 24 4.69 -1.02 14.50
N TRP A 25 4.04 -0.45 15.52
CA TRP A 25 3.91 0.99 15.71
C TRP A 25 5.26 1.67 15.99
N GLU A 26 6.13 1.03 16.79
CA GLU A 26 7.49 1.52 17.03
C GLU A 26 8.33 1.50 15.75
N ILE A 27 8.24 0.44 14.95
CA ILE A 27 8.89 0.38 13.63
C ILE A 27 8.37 1.51 12.72
N PHE A 28 7.05 1.72 12.70
CA PHE A 28 6.44 2.82 11.95
C PHE A 28 7.00 4.18 12.38
N CYS A 29 7.03 4.47 13.69
CA CYS A 29 7.53 5.74 14.20
C CYS A 29 9.02 5.92 13.90
N ASN A 30 9.83 4.89 14.12
CA ASN A 30 11.27 4.95 13.89
C ASN A 30 11.64 5.22 12.43
N HIS A 31 10.78 4.83 11.49
CA HIS A 31 10.96 5.06 10.07
C HIS A 31 10.28 6.34 9.59
N PHE A 32 8.95 6.40 9.72
CA PHE A 32 8.13 7.47 9.13
C PHE A 32 8.03 8.73 9.99
N HIS A 33 8.37 8.69 11.28
CA HIS A 33 8.47 9.92 12.11
C HIS A 33 9.91 10.43 12.26
N ASN A 34 10.89 9.75 11.66
CA ASN A 34 12.27 10.20 11.67
C ASN A 34 12.46 11.30 10.63
N SER A 35 12.81 12.52 11.08
CA SER A 35 12.97 13.69 10.22
C SER A 35 14.02 13.51 9.13
N THR A 36 15.13 12.82 9.42
CA THR A 36 16.18 12.54 8.45
C THR A 36 15.68 11.57 7.36
N ILE A 37 14.92 10.54 7.75
CA ILE A 37 14.34 9.61 6.78
C ILE A 37 13.29 10.32 5.91
N GLN A 38 12.42 11.13 6.52
CA GLN A 38 11.46 11.93 5.76
C GLN A 38 12.13 12.86 4.74
N GLU A 39 13.21 13.54 5.12
CA GLU A 39 13.96 14.40 4.21
C GLU A 39 14.60 13.61 3.08
N ASN A 40 15.18 12.44 3.38
CA ASN A 40 15.72 11.54 2.36
C ASN A 40 14.65 11.06 1.39
N ILE A 41 13.46 10.70 1.88
CA ILE A 41 12.32 10.28 1.05
C ILE A 41 11.88 11.44 0.14
N ARG A 42 11.76 12.66 0.67
CA ARG A 42 11.38 13.84 -0.11
C ARG A 42 12.38 14.19 -1.21
N ASN A 43 13.66 13.94 -0.97
CA ASN A 43 14.73 14.17 -1.93
C ASN A 43 14.94 13.00 -2.91
N SER A 44 14.29 11.86 -2.69
CA SER A 44 14.43 10.67 -3.53
C SER A 44 13.51 10.75 -4.75
N LYS A 45 13.94 10.14 -5.87
CA LYS A 45 13.06 9.95 -7.02
C LYS A 45 12.01 8.89 -6.70
N GLU A 46 10.83 9.01 -7.31
CA GLU A 46 9.73 8.04 -7.19
C GLU A 46 10.21 6.60 -7.41
N GLU A 47 10.88 6.34 -8.53
CA GLU A 47 11.41 5.03 -8.90
C GLU A 47 12.40 4.44 -7.86
N GLN A 48 13.11 5.31 -7.13
CA GLN A 48 14.08 4.88 -6.12
C GLN A 48 13.39 4.44 -4.83
N TYR A 49 12.37 5.17 -4.40
CA TYR A 49 11.70 4.92 -3.12
C TYR A 49 10.44 4.05 -3.24
N GLN A 50 9.83 3.94 -4.42
CA GLN A 50 8.64 3.12 -4.64
C GLN A 50 8.80 1.68 -4.17
N GLY A 51 9.93 1.05 -4.50
CA GLY A 51 10.22 -0.33 -4.09
C GLY A 51 10.45 -0.49 -2.59
N GLU A 52 11.11 0.49 -1.98
CA GLU A 52 11.42 0.56 -0.55
C GLU A 52 10.16 0.87 0.27
N PHE A 53 9.31 1.79 -0.17
CA PHE A 53 8.04 2.10 0.47
C PHE A 53 7.15 0.85 0.64
N LEU A 54 7.11 -0.01 -0.39
CA LEU A 54 6.39 -1.29 -0.29
C LEU A 54 7.00 -2.23 0.75
N ILE A 55 8.32 -2.18 0.96
CA ILE A 55 8.99 -2.97 1.99
C ILE A 55 8.74 -2.35 3.37
N ASP A 56 9.03 -1.05 3.53
CA ASP A 56 8.93 -0.31 4.79
C ASP A 56 7.53 -0.35 5.37
N LEU A 57 6.51 -0.10 4.55
CA LEU A 57 5.13 -0.06 5.01
C LEU A 57 4.47 -1.44 4.91
N PHE A 58 4.39 -2.01 3.72
CA PHE A 58 3.56 -3.21 3.52
C PHE A 58 4.22 -4.45 4.11
N VAL A 59 5.52 -4.64 3.95
CA VAL A 59 6.20 -5.83 4.49
C VAL A 59 6.51 -5.67 5.99
N ASN A 60 7.28 -4.65 6.34
CA ASN A 60 7.83 -4.52 7.69
C ASN A 60 6.76 -4.18 8.73
N ILE A 61 5.76 -3.37 8.37
CA ILE A 61 4.74 -2.88 9.30
C ILE A 61 3.44 -3.67 9.17
N LEU A 62 2.89 -3.79 7.95
CA LEU A 62 1.61 -4.46 7.71
C LEU A 62 1.72 -5.98 7.54
N GLY A 63 2.92 -6.55 7.42
CA GLY A 63 3.15 -7.99 7.41
C GLY A 63 2.85 -8.69 6.08
N TYR A 64 2.80 -7.96 4.96
CA TYR A 64 2.71 -8.57 3.63
C TYR A 64 4.02 -9.29 3.27
N THR A 65 3.91 -10.28 2.41
CA THR A 65 5.03 -11.04 1.85
C THR A 65 5.21 -10.64 0.39
N LYS A 66 6.35 -10.02 0.08
CA LYS A 66 6.69 -9.52 -1.26
C LYS A 66 7.29 -10.63 -2.14
N ASN A 67 6.89 -10.68 -3.41
CA ASN A 67 7.54 -11.49 -4.45
C ASN A 67 9.07 -11.17 -4.50
N PRO A 68 9.99 -12.14 -4.57
CA PRO A 68 9.85 -13.58 -4.90
C PRO A 68 9.77 -14.55 -3.71
N ALA A 69 9.42 -14.08 -2.51
CA ALA A 69 9.23 -14.99 -1.39
C ALA A 69 8.08 -15.98 -1.65
N ALA A 70 8.19 -17.19 -1.08
CA ALA A 70 7.14 -18.20 -1.19
C ALA A 70 5.83 -17.69 -0.56
N ASN A 71 4.68 -18.04 -1.17
CA ASN A 71 3.35 -17.60 -0.74
C ASN A 71 3.21 -16.06 -0.65
N PHE A 72 3.88 -15.32 -1.54
CA PHE A 72 3.74 -13.88 -1.60
C PHE A 72 2.29 -13.44 -1.81
N ASN A 73 1.93 -12.34 -1.15
CA ASN A 73 0.63 -11.68 -1.29
C ASN A 73 0.79 -10.21 -1.71
N LEU A 74 2.02 -9.80 -2.03
CA LEU A 74 2.37 -8.49 -2.57
C LEU A 74 3.37 -8.66 -3.73
N THR A 75 3.12 -7.99 -4.85
CA THR A 75 4.03 -7.96 -5.99
C THR A 75 4.18 -6.55 -6.52
N THR A 76 5.32 -6.28 -7.17
CA THR A 76 5.60 -5.03 -7.88
C THR A 76 5.28 -5.16 -9.37
N GLU A 77 5.14 -4.03 -10.06
CA GLU A 77 5.02 -3.94 -11.52
C GLU A 77 3.95 -4.86 -12.12
N TYR A 78 2.77 -4.92 -11.51
CA TYR A 78 1.73 -5.83 -11.95
C TYR A 78 1.09 -5.34 -13.26
N LYS A 79 1.27 -6.10 -14.34
CA LYS A 79 0.74 -5.75 -15.66
C LYS A 79 -0.77 -6.01 -15.71
N ASN A 80 -1.51 -5.06 -16.26
CA ASN A 80 -2.92 -5.25 -16.54
C ASN A 80 -3.14 -6.30 -17.65
N ILE A 81 -4.26 -7.01 -17.59
CA ILE A 81 -4.60 -8.05 -18.56
C ILE A 81 -5.12 -7.42 -19.86
N LYS A 82 -5.79 -6.27 -19.77
CA LYS A 82 -6.47 -5.62 -20.91
C LYS A 82 -5.71 -4.45 -21.53
N ASP A 83 -4.81 -3.81 -20.80
CA ASP A 83 -3.96 -2.74 -21.33
C ASP A 83 -2.48 -2.98 -20.95
N SER A 84 -1.56 -2.31 -21.63
CA SER A 84 -0.12 -2.44 -21.35
C SER A 84 0.31 -1.64 -20.11
N LYS A 85 -0.63 -1.13 -19.30
CA LYS A 85 -0.30 -0.35 -18.10
C LYS A 85 0.13 -1.29 -16.97
N LYS A 86 1.10 -0.83 -16.19
CA LYS A 86 1.62 -1.53 -15.00
C LYS A 86 1.30 -0.72 -13.76
N ALA A 87 0.82 -1.40 -12.72
CA ALA A 87 0.67 -0.79 -11.41
C ALA A 87 1.96 -0.92 -10.63
N ASP A 88 2.20 0.04 -9.75
CA ASP A 88 3.40 0.08 -8.91
C ASP A 88 3.48 -1.10 -7.95
N GLY A 89 2.34 -1.47 -7.37
CA GLY A 89 2.17 -2.66 -6.56
C GLY A 89 0.79 -3.30 -6.71
N ALA A 90 0.69 -4.58 -6.39
CA ALA A 90 -0.57 -5.31 -6.34
C ALA A 90 -0.61 -6.25 -5.14
N ILE A 91 -1.74 -6.23 -4.44
CA ILE A 91 -2.06 -7.13 -3.34
C ILE A 91 -2.85 -8.32 -3.88
N ILE A 92 -2.37 -9.52 -3.61
CA ILE A 92 -2.94 -10.77 -4.11
C ILE A 92 -3.50 -11.58 -2.94
N ILE A 93 -4.77 -11.93 -3.02
CA ILE A 93 -5.46 -12.79 -2.06
C ILE A 93 -6.12 -13.93 -2.83
N ASN A 94 -5.86 -15.18 -2.46
CA ASN A 94 -6.39 -16.37 -3.14
C ASN A 94 -6.11 -16.35 -4.66
N ASN A 95 -4.89 -16.01 -5.05
CA ASN A 95 -4.43 -15.89 -6.44
C ASN A 95 -5.20 -14.86 -7.29
N LYS A 96 -5.94 -13.95 -6.65
CA LYS A 96 -6.65 -12.85 -7.29
C LYS A 96 -6.12 -11.53 -6.78
N VAL A 97 -6.01 -10.55 -7.66
CA VAL A 97 -5.64 -9.19 -7.26
C VAL A 97 -6.83 -8.59 -6.51
N ALA A 98 -6.63 -8.38 -5.21
CA ALA A 98 -7.64 -7.81 -4.31
C ALA A 98 -7.51 -6.30 -4.21
N GLY A 99 -6.29 -5.76 -4.38
CA GLY A 99 -6.05 -4.33 -4.41
C GLY A 99 -4.84 -3.95 -5.23
N VAL A 100 -4.86 -2.71 -5.72
CA VAL A 100 -3.78 -2.11 -6.51
C VAL A 100 -3.20 -0.94 -5.74
N ILE A 101 -1.88 -0.82 -5.76
CA ILE A 101 -1.13 0.26 -5.13
C ILE A 101 -0.51 1.10 -6.24
N GLU A 102 -0.77 2.40 -6.21
CA GLU A 102 -0.21 3.37 -7.13
C GLU A 102 0.50 4.45 -6.32
N LEU A 103 1.78 4.66 -6.60
CA LEU A 103 2.67 5.50 -5.82
C LEU A 103 3.09 6.68 -6.68
N LYS A 104 3.27 7.85 -6.06
CA LYS A 104 3.84 9.02 -6.71
C LYS A 104 4.90 9.67 -5.83
N GLY A 105 5.81 10.42 -6.42
CA GLY A 105 6.77 11.23 -5.66
C GLY A 105 6.06 12.26 -4.75
N THR A 106 6.74 12.66 -3.68
CA THR A 106 6.28 13.65 -2.67
C THR A 106 5.88 15.01 -3.27
N ASN A 107 6.39 15.34 -4.46
CA ASN A 107 6.03 16.55 -5.20
C ASN A 107 4.60 16.52 -5.77
N THR A 108 3.96 15.35 -5.81
CA THR A 108 2.57 15.21 -6.27
C THR A 108 1.63 15.51 -5.11
N THR A 109 1.09 16.72 -5.10
CA THR A 109 0.13 17.19 -4.09
C THR A 109 -1.31 16.82 -4.42
N ASP A 110 -1.61 16.61 -5.70
CA ASP A 110 -2.94 16.27 -6.19
C ASP A 110 -3.05 14.76 -6.49
N LEU A 111 -3.40 14.00 -5.45
CA LEU A 111 -3.59 12.55 -5.54
C LEU A 111 -4.87 12.18 -6.34
N THR A 112 -5.77 13.13 -6.62
CA THR A 112 -7.02 12.85 -7.34
C THR A 112 -6.78 12.49 -8.81
N LYS A 113 -5.73 13.01 -9.43
CA LYS A 113 -5.32 12.65 -10.80
C LYS A 113 -4.82 11.21 -10.92
N ILE A 114 -4.42 10.62 -9.80
CA ILE A 114 -3.94 9.23 -9.72
C ILE A 114 -5.14 8.28 -9.64
N GLU A 115 -6.28 8.74 -9.12
CA GLU A 115 -7.49 7.95 -9.03
C GLU A 115 -7.93 7.45 -10.41
N ASP A 116 -7.85 8.25 -11.47
CA ASP A 116 -8.23 7.80 -12.82
C ASP A 116 -7.35 6.64 -13.33
N GLN A 117 -6.05 6.67 -13.02
CA GLN A 117 -5.13 5.58 -13.36
C GLN A 117 -5.45 4.33 -12.54
N ALA A 118 -5.70 4.50 -11.24
CA ALA A 118 -6.00 3.41 -10.33
C ALA A 118 -7.40 2.79 -10.58
N PHE A 119 -8.41 3.61 -10.91
CA PHE A 119 -9.74 3.16 -11.31
C PHE A 119 -9.71 2.42 -12.65
N GLY A 120 -8.79 2.77 -13.56
CA GLY A 120 -8.50 1.98 -14.75
C GLY A 120 -8.21 0.51 -14.44
N TYR A 121 -7.45 0.22 -13.38
CA TYR A 121 -7.20 -1.16 -12.95
C TYR A 121 -8.43 -1.84 -12.37
N LYS A 122 -9.15 -1.15 -11.47
CA LYS A 122 -10.39 -1.68 -10.87
C LYS A 122 -11.42 -2.06 -11.94
N ASN A 123 -11.57 -1.23 -12.97
CA ASN A 123 -12.50 -1.50 -14.06
C ASN A 123 -12.08 -2.70 -14.93
N ASN A 124 -10.77 -2.99 -14.98
CA ASN A 124 -10.22 -4.11 -15.75
C ASN A 124 -10.10 -5.42 -14.95
N GLN A 125 -10.15 -5.37 -13.61
CA GLN A 125 -10.06 -6.53 -12.73
C GLN A 125 -11.28 -6.64 -11.82
N LYS A 126 -12.17 -7.60 -12.13
CA LYS A 126 -13.44 -7.81 -11.40
C LYS A 126 -13.29 -8.05 -9.89
N ASP A 127 -12.16 -8.61 -9.47
CA ASP A 127 -11.89 -8.94 -8.06
C ASP A 127 -11.10 -7.84 -7.31
N CYS A 128 -10.61 -6.81 -8.02
CA CYS A 128 -9.89 -5.68 -7.42
C CYS A 128 -10.87 -4.75 -6.72
N LYS A 129 -10.95 -4.83 -5.39
CA LYS A 129 -11.90 -4.05 -4.59
C LYS A 129 -11.28 -2.77 -4.03
N TYR A 130 -9.97 -2.79 -3.82
CA TYR A 130 -9.25 -1.72 -3.13
C TYR A 130 -8.25 -1.03 -4.06
N ILE A 131 -8.11 0.28 -3.89
CA ILE A 131 -7.12 1.11 -4.55
C ILE A 131 -6.40 1.85 -3.43
N ILE A 132 -5.08 1.77 -3.40
CA ILE A 132 -4.26 2.50 -2.45
C ILE A 132 -3.40 3.47 -3.26
N THR A 133 -3.53 4.77 -2.99
CA THR A 133 -2.67 5.79 -3.59
C THR A 133 -1.84 6.47 -2.50
N SER A 134 -0.57 6.75 -2.79
CA SER A 134 0.31 7.41 -1.81
C SER A 134 1.35 8.29 -2.50
N ASN A 135 1.68 9.42 -1.88
CA ASN A 135 2.83 10.24 -2.26
C ASN A 135 4.01 10.11 -1.28
N PHE A 136 4.07 9.00 -0.55
CA PHE A 136 5.03 8.70 0.53
C PHE A 136 4.86 9.53 1.82
N ASP A 137 4.27 10.73 1.73
CA ASP A 137 3.91 11.56 2.89
C ASP A 137 2.45 11.31 3.35
N GLN A 138 1.56 10.95 2.42
CA GLN A 138 0.13 10.71 2.66
C GLN A 138 -0.33 9.45 1.94
N ILE A 139 -1.28 8.74 2.56
CA ILE A 139 -1.89 7.51 2.01
C ILE A 139 -3.41 7.70 1.93
N LEU A 140 -3.98 7.43 0.77
CA LEU A 140 -5.41 7.31 0.51
C LEU A 140 -5.73 5.84 0.15
N TYR A 141 -6.87 5.32 0.62
CA TYR A 141 -7.26 3.92 0.46
C TYR A 141 -8.77 3.73 0.29
#